data_AF-A0A9D7M5T3-F1
#
_entry.id   AF-A0A9D7M5T3-F1
#
_cell.length_a   1.000
_cell.length_b   1.000
_cell.length_c   1.000
_cell.angle_alpha   90.00
_cell.angle_beta   90.00
_cell.angle_gamma   90.00
#
_symmetry.space_group_name_H-M   'P 1'
#
loop_
_entity.id
_entity.type
_entity.pdbx_description
1 polymer ?
#
loop_
_entity_poly.entity_id
_entity_poly.type
_entity_poly.pdbx_seq_one_letter_code
_entity_poly.pdbx_strand_id
1 'polypeptide(L)'
;MKRIITIFLFLKIGLASGQPVNLFTFPEIVNQGPTITSFVPDGWTIADSATGDLNGDNDMDMAFVLRSKDSLITFTHLEQQGEVFVEVNRTESIREVFYLLSLEHHILITSFSRTKQFNNNWTENKN
;
A
#
# COMPACT_ATOMS: atom_id res chain seq x y z
N MET A 1 -12.31 -9.30 47.19
CA MET A 1 -12.18 -8.14 46.28
C MET A 1 -10.98 -8.24 45.34
N LYS A 2 -9.75 -8.50 45.81
CA LYS A 2 -8.53 -8.59 44.97
C LYS A 2 -8.62 -9.57 43.79
N ARG A 3 -9.27 -10.73 43.96
CA ARG A 3 -9.43 -11.75 42.90
C ARG A 3 -10.35 -11.31 41.75
N ILE A 4 -11.35 -10.46 42.02
CA ILE A 4 -12.27 -9.94 40.99
C ILE A 4 -11.53 -8.94 40.11
N ILE A 5 -10.67 -8.11 40.70
CA ILE A 5 -9.85 -7.12 39.98
C ILE A 5 -8.90 -7.84 38.99
N THR A 6 -8.30 -8.96 39.38
CA THR A 6 -7.43 -9.75 38.51
C THR A 6 -8.18 -10.27 37.27
N ILE A 7 -9.41 -10.77 37.43
CA ILE A 7 -10.23 -11.26 36.31
C ILE A 7 -10.56 -10.12 35.33
N PHE A 8 -10.95 -8.95 35.84
CA PHE A 8 -11.21 -7.78 34.99
C PHE A 8 -9.95 -7.27 34.27
N LEU A 9 -8.78 -7.39 34.88
CA LEU A 9 -7.52 -7.01 34.25
C LEU A 9 -7.15 -7.93 33.07
N PHE A 10 -7.27 -9.25 33.24
CA PHE A 10 -7.02 -10.21 32.15
C PHE A 10 -8.04 -10.12 31.02
N LEU A 11 -9.31 -9.80 31.35
CA LEU A 11 -10.37 -9.62 30.35
C LEU A 11 -10.10 -8.43 29.41
N LYS A 12 -9.47 -7.35 29.92
CA LYS A 12 -9.11 -6.20 29.08
C LYS A 12 -7.94 -6.47 28.14
N ILE A 13 -6.97 -7.27 28.57
CA ILE A 13 -5.78 -7.57 27.76
C ILE A 13 -6.15 -8.48 26.57
N GLY A 14 -7.09 -9.40 26.76
CA GLY A 14 -7.57 -10.30 25.69
C GLY A 14 -8.35 -9.61 24.56
N LEU A 15 -8.87 -8.39 24.78
CA LEU A 15 -9.62 -7.63 23.76
C LEU A 15 -8.73 -6.70 22.92
N ALA A 16 -7.45 -6.55 23.26
CA ALA A 16 -6.51 -5.67 22.55
C ALA A 16 -5.79 -6.36 21.38
N SER A 17 -5.88 -7.69 21.25
CA SER A 17 -5.28 -8.45 20.15
C SER A 17 -6.25 -8.55 18.97
N GLY A 18 -6.05 -7.74 17.93
CA GLY A 18 -6.68 -7.97 16.63
C GLY A 18 -7.33 -6.77 15.96
N GLN A 19 -6.83 -5.54 16.15
CA GLN A 19 -7.14 -4.51 15.15
C GLN A 19 -6.62 -5.01 13.80
N PRO A 20 -7.45 -5.08 12.74
CA PRO A 20 -6.96 -5.39 11.41
C PRO A 20 -5.94 -4.31 11.06
N VAL A 21 -4.67 -4.66 11.09
CA VAL A 21 -3.67 -3.92 10.36
C VAL A 21 -4.17 -3.98 8.93
N ASN A 22 -4.58 -2.86 8.34
CA ASN A 22 -4.94 -2.78 6.93
C ASN A 22 -3.68 -3.11 6.12
N LEU A 23 -3.38 -4.40 6.00
CA LEU A 23 -2.28 -4.93 5.24
C LEU A 23 -2.67 -4.69 3.79
N PHE A 24 -1.99 -3.71 3.19
CA PHE A 24 -2.09 -3.47 1.77
C PHE A 24 -1.76 -4.77 1.04
N THR A 25 -2.70 -5.25 0.24
CA THR A 25 -2.51 -6.45 -0.56
C THR A 25 -2.07 -6.03 -1.95
N PHE A 26 -0.91 -6.51 -2.38
CA PHE A 26 -0.47 -6.30 -3.76
C PHE A 26 -1.38 -7.08 -4.70
N PRO A 27 -1.74 -6.50 -5.86
CA PRO A 27 -2.53 -7.22 -6.85
C PRO A 27 -1.73 -8.42 -7.39
N GLU A 28 -2.45 -9.47 -7.72
CA GLU A 28 -1.89 -10.58 -8.48
C GLU A 28 -1.70 -10.14 -9.93
N ILE A 29 -0.53 -10.40 -10.50
CA ILE A 29 -0.24 -10.11 -11.90
C ILE A 29 -0.37 -11.40 -12.70
N VAL A 30 -1.00 -11.29 -13.88
CA VAL A 30 -1.10 -12.41 -14.81
C VAL A 30 0.29 -12.85 -15.28
N ASN A 31 0.53 -14.15 -15.34
CA ASN A 31 1.82 -14.68 -15.77
C ASN A 31 2.06 -14.50 -17.28
N GLN A 32 1.04 -14.23 -18.09
CA GLN A 32 1.19 -14.04 -19.53
C GLN A 32 0.13 -13.06 -20.02
N GLY A 33 0.48 -12.26 -21.03
CA GLY A 33 -0.42 -11.28 -21.61
C GLY A 33 0.05 -10.83 -22.99
N PRO A 34 -0.87 -10.47 -23.90
CA PRO A 34 -0.52 -10.05 -25.26
C PRO A 34 0.22 -8.71 -25.33
N THR A 35 0.11 -7.88 -24.28
CA THR A 35 0.72 -6.55 -24.22
C THR A 35 1.16 -6.23 -22.80
N ILE A 36 2.06 -5.25 -22.63
CA ILE A 36 2.46 -4.74 -21.32
C ILE A 36 1.26 -4.29 -20.46
N THR A 37 0.23 -3.73 -21.09
CA THR A 37 -0.98 -3.25 -20.40
C THR A 37 -1.78 -4.38 -19.77
N SER A 38 -1.65 -5.61 -20.27
CA SER A 38 -2.31 -6.79 -19.71
C SER A 38 -1.74 -7.18 -18.34
N PHE A 39 -0.54 -6.70 -18.00
CA PHE A 39 0.10 -6.92 -16.70
C PHE A 39 -0.20 -5.79 -15.70
N VAL A 40 -0.95 -4.75 -16.08
CA VAL A 40 -1.26 -3.60 -15.20
C VAL A 40 -2.63 -3.82 -14.54
N PRO A 41 -2.69 -4.03 -13.21
CA PRO A 41 -3.95 -4.22 -12.51
C PRO A 41 -4.78 -2.93 -12.42
N ASP A 42 -6.08 -3.06 -12.17
CA ASP A 42 -6.97 -1.91 -12.02
C ASP A 42 -6.51 -0.98 -10.88
N GLY A 43 -6.49 0.33 -11.15
CA GLY A 43 -6.03 1.34 -10.18
C GLY A 43 -4.51 1.52 -10.12
N TRP A 44 -3.74 0.76 -10.93
CA TRP A 44 -2.30 0.90 -11.06
C TRP A 44 -1.91 1.57 -12.38
N THR A 45 -0.71 2.12 -12.42
CA THR A 45 -0.13 2.76 -13.59
C THR A 45 1.33 2.37 -13.75
N ILE A 46 1.84 2.35 -14.98
CA ILE A 46 3.27 2.17 -15.23
C ILE A 46 3.97 3.49 -14.90
N ALA A 47 4.88 3.46 -13.94
CA ALA A 47 5.67 4.61 -13.51
C ALA A 47 6.98 4.74 -14.30
N ASP A 48 7.59 3.62 -14.67
CA ASP A 48 8.85 3.57 -15.43
C ASP A 48 8.99 2.22 -16.14
N SER A 49 9.87 2.15 -17.14
CA SER A 49 10.17 0.94 -17.89
C SER A 49 11.56 0.93 -18.51
N ALA A 50 12.18 -0.24 -18.60
CA ALA A 50 13.43 -0.47 -19.31
C ALA A 50 13.31 -1.69 -20.23
N THR A 51 14.07 -1.72 -21.32
CA THR A 51 14.09 -2.82 -22.28
C THR A 51 15.51 -3.08 -22.75
N GLY A 52 15.85 -4.34 -23.05
CA GLY A 52 17.17 -4.74 -23.53
C GLY A 52 17.56 -6.10 -22.96
N ASP A 53 18.81 -6.51 -23.14
CA ASP A 53 19.36 -7.66 -22.41
C ASP A 53 19.66 -7.23 -20.97
N LEU A 54 18.69 -7.43 -20.07
CA LEU A 54 18.75 -6.92 -18.70
C LEU A 54 19.40 -7.90 -17.74
N ASN A 55 19.50 -9.18 -18.13
CA ASN A 55 20.05 -10.26 -17.31
C ASN A 55 21.37 -10.85 -17.87
N GLY A 56 21.78 -10.49 -19.09
CA GLY A 56 23.02 -10.92 -19.74
C GLY A 56 22.94 -12.24 -20.50
N ASP A 57 21.75 -12.74 -20.85
CA ASP A 57 21.57 -13.99 -21.60
C ASP A 57 21.52 -13.80 -23.13
N ASN A 58 21.67 -12.56 -23.62
CA ASN A 58 21.49 -12.11 -25.00
C ASN A 58 20.05 -12.15 -25.52
N ASP A 59 19.05 -12.40 -24.67
CA ASP A 59 17.65 -12.26 -25.03
C ASP A 59 17.14 -10.85 -24.71
N MET A 60 16.03 -10.47 -25.36
CA MET A 60 15.39 -9.18 -25.09
C MET A 60 14.46 -9.30 -23.88
N ASP A 61 14.80 -8.60 -22.81
CA ASP A 61 14.00 -8.46 -21.60
C ASP A 61 13.26 -7.12 -21.55
N MET A 62 12.26 -7.07 -20.67
CA MET A 62 11.56 -5.85 -20.29
C MET A 62 11.39 -5.77 -18.77
N ALA A 63 11.72 -4.63 -18.19
CA ALA A 63 11.42 -4.29 -16.81
C ALA A 63 10.40 -3.16 -16.75
N PHE A 64 9.51 -3.18 -15.76
CA PHE A 64 8.63 -2.03 -15.51
C PHE A 64 8.28 -1.89 -14.02
N VAL A 65 7.92 -0.67 -13.65
CA VAL A 65 7.49 -0.30 -12.30
C VAL A 65 6.01 0.01 -12.32
N LEU A 66 5.23 -0.68 -11.49
CA LEU A 66 3.83 -0.33 -11.27
C LEU A 66 3.69 0.54 -10.02
N ARG A 67 2.88 1.59 -10.13
CA ARG A 67 2.55 2.50 -9.04
C ARG A 67 1.04 2.50 -8.79
N SER A 68 0.64 2.25 -7.55
CA SER A 68 -0.75 2.41 -7.12
C SER A 68 -1.10 3.89 -6.99
N LYS A 69 -2.32 4.24 -7.38
CA LYS A 69 -2.87 5.60 -7.24
C LYS A 69 -3.48 5.88 -5.85
N ASP A 70 -3.35 4.96 -4.88
CA ASP A 70 -4.05 5.08 -3.62
C ASP A 70 -3.55 6.26 -2.76
N SER A 71 -4.48 7.17 -2.47
CA SER A 71 -4.35 8.18 -1.43
C SER A 71 -5.24 7.77 -0.26
N LEU A 72 -4.67 7.62 0.94
CA LEU A 72 -5.45 7.37 2.14
C LEU A 72 -5.84 8.72 2.74
N ILE A 73 -7.14 8.95 2.87
CA ILE A 73 -7.67 10.10 3.60
C ILE A 73 -8.05 9.59 4.99
N THR A 74 -7.39 10.10 6.01
CA THR A 74 -7.72 9.83 7.42
C THR A 74 -8.43 11.05 8.00
N PHE A 75 -9.56 10.81 8.66
CA PHE A 75 -10.28 11.84 9.41
C PHE A 75 -10.01 11.65 10.89
N THR A 76 -9.40 12.63 11.54
CA THR A 76 -9.23 12.64 12.99
C THR A 76 -10.28 13.56 13.59
N HIS A 77 -11.12 12.99 14.45
CA HIS A 77 -12.08 13.76 15.23
C HIS A 77 -11.39 14.28 16.50
N LEU A 78 -11.35 15.60 16.66
CA LEU A 78 -10.78 16.27 17.82
C LEU A 78 -11.89 17.06 18.50
N GLU A 79 -12.18 16.74 19.76
CA GLU A 79 -13.13 17.52 20.58
C GLU A 79 -12.32 18.39 21.56
N GLN A 80 -12.48 19.72 21.45
CA GLN A 80 -11.84 20.68 22.34
C GLN A 80 -12.88 21.69 22.82
N GLN A 81 -13.02 21.82 24.15
CA GLN A 81 -13.91 22.79 24.80
C GLN A 81 -15.39 22.71 24.36
N GLY A 82 -15.88 21.53 23.99
CA GLY A 82 -17.26 21.34 23.50
C GLY A 82 -17.45 21.69 22.03
N GLU A 83 -16.39 22.07 21.33
CA GLU A 83 -16.37 22.21 19.88
C GLU A 83 -15.74 20.98 19.22
N VAL A 84 -16.29 20.59 18.07
CA VAL A 84 -15.85 19.45 17.27
C VAL A 84 -15.05 19.95 16.09
N PHE A 85 -13.79 19.53 16.02
CA PHE A 85 -12.88 19.75 14.89
C PHE A 85 -12.69 18.45 14.13
N VAL A 86 -12.66 18.54 12.80
CA VAL A 86 -12.29 17.44 11.91
C VAL A 86 -10.97 17.80 11.25
N GLU A 87 -9.89 17.15 11.67
CA GLU A 87 -8.61 17.24 10.96
C GLU A 87 -8.61 16.22 9.83
N VAL A 88 -8.45 16.71 8.60
CA VAL A 88 -8.32 15.85 7.42
C VAL A 88 -6.83 15.68 7.15
N ASN A 89 -6.30 14.49 7.45
CA ASN A 89 -4.95 14.10 7.11
C ASN A 89 -4.97 13.30 5.82
N ARG A 90 -4.48 13.91 4.73
CA ARG A 90 -4.24 13.18 3.49
C ARG A 90 -2.83 12.60 3.56
N THR A 91 -2.75 11.28 3.58
CA THR A 91 -1.49 10.56 3.45
C THR A 91 -1.43 9.95 2.06
N GLU A 92 -0.60 10.53 1.20
CA GLU A 92 -0.25 9.89 -0.06
C GLU A 92 0.78 8.80 0.23
N SER A 93 0.40 7.55 -0.03
CA SER A 93 1.31 6.40 0.07
C SER A 93 1.67 5.97 -1.34
N ILE A 94 2.83 6.43 -1.84
CA ILE A 94 3.34 5.89 -3.10
C ILE A 94 3.81 4.47 -2.82
N ARG A 95 3.20 3.50 -3.51
CA ARG A 95 3.60 2.09 -3.48
C ARG A 95 4.05 1.69 -4.87
N GLU A 96 5.30 1.28 -4.98
CA GLU A 96 5.92 0.84 -6.22
C GLU A 96 6.23 -0.65 -6.14
N VAL A 97 6.03 -1.37 -7.24
CA VAL A 97 6.47 -2.76 -7.40
C VAL A 97 7.23 -2.88 -8.72
N PHE A 98 8.36 -3.58 -8.67
CA PHE A 98 9.25 -3.82 -9.80
C PHE A 98 8.95 -5.19 -10.41
N TYR A 99 8.96 -5.28 -11.73
CA TYR A 99 8.76 -6.53 -12.46
C TYR A 99 9.83 -6.67 -13.54
N LEU A 100 10.33 -7.91 -13.72
CA LEU A 100 11.24 -8.30 -14.79
C LEU A 100 10.55 -9.39 -15.62
N LEU A 101 10.37 -9.14 -16.92
CA LEU A 101 9.88 -10.08 -17.91
C LEU A 101 11.04 -10.50 -18.81
N SER A 102 11.37 -11.79 -18.83
CA SER A 102 12.20 -12.39 -19.87
C SER A 102 11.29 -13.13 -20.85
N LEU A 103 11.50 -12.95 -22.16
CA LEU A 103 10.61 -13.45 -23.20
C LEU A 103 10.83 -14.94 -23.50
N GLU A 104 12.00 -15.50 -23.19
CA GLU A 104 12.33 -16.91 -23.49
C GLU A 104 12.26 -17.83 -22.26
N HIS A 105 12.47 -17.32 -21.04
CA HIS A 105 12.51 -18.13 -19.83
C HIS A 105 11.67 -17.52 -18.71
N HIS A 106 11.00 -18.40 -17.94
CA HIS A 106 10.17 -18.14 -16.76
C HIS A 106 10.31 -16.74 -16.13
N ILE A 107 9.22 -15.98 -16.12
CA ILE A 107 9.14 -14.65 -15.49
C ILE A 107 9.62 -14.72 -14.05
N LEU A 108 10.75 -14.07 -13.76
CA LEU A 108 11.24 -13.91 -12.41
C LEU A 108 10.62 -12.63 -11.81
N ILE A 109 9.52 -12.80 -11.09
CA ILE A 109 8.89 -11.70 -10.36
C ILE A 109 9.72 -11.42 -9.10
N THR A 110 10.50 -10.34 -9.09
CA THR A 110 11.12 -9.81 -7.87
C THR A 110 10.36 -8.56 -7.40
N SER A 111 9.47 -8.71 -6.43
CA SER A 111 8.73 -7.57 -5.89
C SER A 111 9.52 -6.88 -4.79
N PHE A 112 9.85 -5.60 -5.00
CA PHE A 112 10.33 -4.71 -3.95
C PHE A 112 9.30 -3.61 -3.74
N SER A 113 8.82 -3.45 -2.51
CA SER A 113 7.87 -2.39 -2.15
C SER A 113 8.56 -1.27 -1.40
N ARG A 114 8.48 -0.06 -1.94
CA ARG A 114 8.78 1.17 -1.20
C ARG A 114 7.47 1.90 -0.90
N THR A 115 7.29 2.30 0.36
CA THR A 115 6.22 3.22 0.76
C THR A 115 6.84 4.57 1.09
N LYS A 116 6.39 5.64 0.42
CA LYS A 116 6.71 7.02 0.80
C LYS A 116 5.43 7.70 1.26
N GLN A 117 5.41 8.18 2.50
CA GLN A 117 4.28 8.92 3.08
C GLN A 117 4.52 10.42 2.93
N PHE A 118 3.53 11.12 2.40
CA PHE A 118 3.47 12.58 2.42
C PHE A 118 2.29 12.99 3.29
N ASN A 119 2.54 13.88 4.27
CA ASN A 119 1.50 14.41 5.15
C ASN A 119 1.24 15.86 4.80
N ASN A 120 -0.01 16.16 4.44
CA ASN A 120 -0.50 17.51 4.25
C ASN A 120 -1.67 17.75 5.21
N ASN A 121 -1.51 18.66 6.17
CA ASN A 121 -2.55 18.96 7.16
C ASN A 121 -3.28 20.24 6.73
N TRP A 122 -4.62 20.17 6.71
CA TRP A 122 -5.47 21.34 6.48
C TRP A 122 -6.62 21.34 7.49
N THR A 123 -6.84 22.47 8.14
CA THR A 123 -7.97 22.72 9.03
C THR A 123 -9.08 23.43 8.26
N GLU A 124 -10.25 22.80 8.16
CA GLU A 124 -11.44 23.41 7.57
C GLU A 124 -12.37 23.83 8.71
N ASN A 125 -12.57 25.14 8.91
CA ASN A 125 -13.47 25.65 9.94
C ASN A 125 -14.89 25.70 9.37
N LYS A 126 -15.79 24.86 9.90
CA LYS A 126 -17.21 24.90 9.54
C LYS A 126 -17.95 25.79 10.53
N ASN A 127 -18.09 27.07 10.17
CA ASN A 127 -19.06 27.98 10.80
C ASN A 127 -20.49 27.58 10.47
#